data_AF-A0A9P3GBW7-F1
#
_entry.id   AF-A0A9P3GBW7-F1
#
_cell.length_a   1.000
_cell.length_b   1.000
_cell.length_c   1.000
_cell.angle_alpha   90.00
_cell.angle_beta   90.00
_cell.angle_gamma   90.00
#
_symmetry.space_group_name_H-M   'P 1'
#
loop_
_entity.id
_entity.type
_entity.pdbx_description
1 polymer ?
#
loop_
_entity_poly.entity_id
_entity_poly.type
_entity_poly.pdbx_seq_one_letter_code
_entity_poly.pdbx_strand_id
1 'polypeptide(L)'
;MWPQTLAEWNLRRIELDTIPQSIDATHPEPGAAIVFALKHRDARALLPAAFYQLAITREEIDWLPERLARVTVPVVPPLAARWTLLDAATMRRFTRGRSALLAHYFAHIKAKFQSSRLGRPALHGAAVEWCKCDYAQLRIWVNLARRGKGYDCLRGLGELIEWPENLPGLCEGCSEKNRAHFRGLQQEVWNKLPEFFELGWKRAEAALGGHDFFISFIPYPFLVSLAVCIK
;
A
#
# COMPACT_ATOMS: atom_id res chain seq x y z
N MET A 1 -8.67 -10.18 -12.88
CA MET A 1 -9.02 -10.62 -11.50
C MET A 1 -8.77 -9.45 -10.53
N TRP A 2 -9.46 -9.37 -9.38
CA TRP A 2 -9.20 -8.32 -8.37
C TRP A 2 -8.01 -8.72 -7.48
N PRO A 3 -7.05 -7.81 -7.23
CA PRO A 3 -5.85 -8.12 -6.48
C PRO A 3 -6.12 -8.34 -4.99
N GLN A 4 -5.53 -9.38 -4.44
CA GLN A 4 -5.62 -9.77 -3.04
C GLN A 4 -4.30 -9.51 -2.29
N THR A 5 -3.17 -9.52 -3.01
CA THR A 5 -1.86 -9.20 -2.46
C THR A 5 -1.33 -7.85 -2.98
N LEU A 6 -0.36 -7.26 -2.26
CA LEU A 6 0.28 -6.03 -2.72
C LEU A 6 1.05 -6.26 -4.02
N ALA A 7 1.64 -7.45 -4.20
CA ALA A 7 2.29 -7.85 -5.43
C ALA A 7 1.30 -7.86 -6.62
N GLU A 8 0.12 -8.48 -6.45
CA GLU A 8 -0.94 -8.46 -7.46
C GLU A 8 -1.43 -7.04 -7.75
N TRP A 9 -1.53 -6.17 -6.72
CA TRP A 9 -1.88 -4.76 -6.92
C TRP A 9 -0.84 -4.03 -7.77
N ASN A 10 0.45 -4.25 -7.49
CA ASN A 10 1.54 -3.63 -8.24
C ASN A 10 1.56 -4.11 -9.70
N LEU A 11 1.31 -5.40 -9.94
CA LEU A 11 1.16 -5.95 -11.30
C LEU A 11 -0.02 -5.32 -12.04
N ARG A 12 -1.20 -5.27 -11.40
CA ARG A 12 -2.37 -4.63 -11.96
C ARG A 12 -2.11 -3.16 -12.30
N ARG A 13 -1.38 -2.44 -11.46
CA ARG A 13 -1.03 -1.04 -11.74
C ARG A 13 -0.19 -0.91 -13.01
N ILE A 14 0.79 -1.79 -13.20
CA ILE A 14 1.60 -1.82 -14.44
C ILE A 14 0.68 -2.06 -15.65
N GLU A 15 -0.27 -2.97 -15.56
CA GLU A 15 -1.27 -3.21 -16.62
C GLU A 15 -2.10 -1.94 -16.91
N LEU A 16 -2.57 -1.26 -15.87
CA LEU A 16 -3.35 -0.03 -15.99
C LEU A 16 -2.56 1.13 -16.62
N ASP A 17 -1.26 1.25 -16.31
CA ASP A 17 -0.39 2.28 -16.89
C ASP A 17 0.04 1.94 -18.34
N THR A 18 0.09 0.65 -18.70
CA THR A 18 0.62 0.18 -19.99
C THR A 18 -0.45 0.04 -21.07
N ILE A 19 -1.70 -0.29 -20.70
CA ILE A 19 -2.76 -0.59 -21.67
C ILE A 19 -3.57 0.68 -22.00
N PRO A 20 -3.41 1.27 -23.20
CA PRO A 20 -4.08 2.53 -23.55
C PRO A 20 -5.57 2.34 -23.92
N GLN A 21 -6.03 1.10 -24.04
CA GLN A 21 -7.34 0.74 -24.58
C GLN A 21 -8.29 0.24 -23.49
N SER A 22 -9.47 0.86 -23.41
CA SER A 22 -10.68 0.38 -22.74
C SER A 22 -10.44 -0.45 -21.46
N ILE A 23 -9.71 0.12 -20.50
CA ILE A 23 -9.51 -0.46 -19.16
C ILE A 23 -10.86 -0.88 -18.56
N ASP A 24 -11.91 -0.10 -18.80
CA ASP A 24 -13.27 -0.34 -18.34
C ASP A 24 -13.94 -1.60 -18.94
N ALA A 25 -13.44 -2.15 -20.05
CA ALA A 25 -13.95 -3.40 -20.63
C ALA A 25 -13.22 -4.65 -20.12
N THR A 26 -11.96 -4.50 -19.70
CA THR A 26 -11.10 -5.61 -19.27
C THR A 26 -10.99 -5.71 -17.76
N HIS A 27 -11.23 -4.61 -17.04
CA HIS A 27 -11.11 -4.54 -15.60
C HIS A 27 -12.48 -4.32 -14.95
N PRO A 28 -12.82 -5.10 -13.92
CA PRO A 28 -14.03 -4.83 -13.15
C PRO A 28 -13.94 -3.45 -12.50
N GLU A 29 -15.01 -2.68 -12.64
CA GLU A 29 -15.19 -1.34 -12.06
C GLU A 29 -15.37 -1.43 -10.53
N PRO A 30 -14.73 -0.54 -9.73
CA PRO A 30 -14.68 -0.69 -8.27
C PRO A 30 -16.03 -0.63 -7.57
N GLY A 31 -16.96 0.24 -7.97
CA GLY A 31 -18.29 0.35 -7.39
C GLY A 31 -19.11 -0.93 -7.55
N ALA A 32 -19.17 -1.48 -8.75
CA ALA A 32 -19.83 -2.75 -9.04
C ALA A 32 -19.19 -3.91 -8.27
N ALA A 33 -17.86 -3.94 -8.17
CA ALA A 33 -17.14 -4.94 -7.39
C ALA A 33 -17.45 -4.86 -5.89
N ILE A 34 -17.54 -3.65 -5.32
CA ILE A 34 -17.93 -3.46 -3.92
C ILE A 34 -19.35 -4.00 -3.70
N VAL A 35 -20.32 -3.61 -4.52
CA VAL A 35 -21.71 -4.09 -4.39
C VAL A 35 -21.79 -5.61 -4.51
N PHE A 36 -21.07 -6.20 -5.47
CA PHE A 36 -20.98 -7.65 -5.63
C PHE A 36 -20.41 -8.32 -4.38
N ALA A 37 -19.26 -7.86 -3.89
CA ALA A 37 -18.56 -8.45 -2.76
C ALA A 37 -19.26 -8.23 -1.40
N LEU A 38 -20.09 -7.19 -1.27
CA LEU A 38 -20.94 -7.01 -0.10
C LEU A 38 -22.09 -8.02 -0.05
N LYS A 39 -22.62 -8.42 -1.21
CA LYS A 39 -23.70 -9.42 -1.34
C LYS A 39 -23.21 -10.87 -1.24
N HIS A 40 -21.97 -11.14 -1.66
CA HIS A 40 -21.41 -12.49 -1.74
C HIS A 40 -20.28 -12.69 -0.72
N ARG A 41 -20.48 -13.60 0.24
CA ARG A 41 -19.56 -13.79 1.38
C ARG A 41 -18.16 -14.24 0.93
N ASP A 42 -18.11 -15.10 -0.07
CA ASP A 42 -16.93 -15.65 -0.73
C ASP A 42 -16.11 -14.58 -1.48
N ALA A 43 -16.76 -13.50 -1.93
CA ALA A 43 -16.11 -12.40 -2.64
C ALA A 43 -15.61 -11.27 -1.72
N ARG A 44 -15.78 -11.37 -0.39
CA ARG A 44 -15.37 -10.30 0.55
C ARG A 44 -13.86 -10.01 0.55
N ALA A 45 -13.04 -10.96 0.14
CA ALA A 45 -11.58 -10.78 0.00
C ALA A 45 -11.21 -9.68 -1.01
N LEU A 46 -12.12 -9.32 -1.92
CA LEU A 46 -11.92 -8.30 -2.95
C LEU A 46 -12.13 -6.86 -2.43
N LEU A 47 -12.90 -6.71 -1.35
CA LEU A 47 -13.31 -5.39 -0.82
C LEU A 47 -12.13 -4.45 -0.54
N PRO A 48 -11.00 -4.87 0.09
CA PRO A 48 -9.90 -3.96 0.38
C PRO A 48 -9.35 -3.30 -0.89
N ALA A 49 -9.11 -4.08 -1.95
CA ALA A 49 -8.60 -3.57 -3.21
C ALA A 49 -9.63 -2.75 -3.97
N ALA A 50 -10.91 -3.14 -3.95
CA ALA A 50 -11.98 -2.40 -4.61
C ALA A 50 -12.20 -1.02 -3.97
N PHE A 51 -12.22 -0.94 -2.63
CA PHE A 51 -12.28 0.34 -1.92
C PHE A 51 -11.02 1.18 -2.13
N TYR A 52 -9.84 0.56 -2.18
CA TYR A 52 -8.60 1.29 -2.47
C TYR A 52 -8.61 1.88 -3.88
N GLN A 53 -9.00 1.09 -4.90
CA GLN A 53 -9.15 1.58 -6.27
C GLN A 53 -10.16 2.73 -6.33
N LEU A 54 -11.30 2.61 -5.64
CA LEU A 54 -12.27 3.71 -5.55
C LEU A 54 -11.68 4.98 -4.90
N ALA A 55 -10.79 4.85 -3.92
CA ALA A 55 -10.19 5.99 -3.20
C ALA A 55 -9.22 6.81 -4.05
N ILE A 56 -8.59 6.17 -5.03
CA ILE A 56 -7.70 6.81 -6.01
C ILE A 56 -8.44 7.24 -7.28
N THR A 57 -9.66 6.72 -7.53
CA THR A 57 -10.55 7.22 -8.58
C THR A 57 -11.08 8.61 -8.21
N ARG A 58 -11.17 9.50 -9.22
CA ARG A 58 -11.74 10.83 -9.03
C ARG A 58 -13.26 10.78 -9.09
N GLU A 59 -13.91 11.48 -8.17
CA GLU A 59 -15.38 11.54 -8.08
C GLU A 59 -16.01 12.17 -9.32
N GLU A 60 -15.30 13.07 -10.00
CA GLU A 60 -15.79 13.71 -11.22
C GLU A 60 -15.81 12.77 -12.44
N ILE A 61 -15.21 11.59 -12.32
CA ILE A 61 -15.04 10.63 -13.40
C ILE A 61 -16.04 9.50 -13.20
N ASP A 62 -17.27 9.76 -13.61
CA ASP A 62 -18.31 8.73 -13.62
C ASP A 62 -18.07 7.72 -14.74
N TRP A 63 -18.49 6.49 -14.50
CA TRP A 63 -18.49 5.45 -15.51
C TRP A 63 -19.71 5.66 -16.41
N LEU A 64 -19.46 6.12 -17.64
CA LEU A 64 -20.49 6.36 -18.64
C LEU A 64 -20.25 5.42 -19.83
N PRO A 65 -21.22 4.56 -20.21
CA PRO A 65 -21.08 3.70 -21.40
C PRO A 65 -20.69 4.50 -22.65
N GLU A 66 -21.17 5.74 -22.77
CA GLU A 66 -20.93 6.62 -23.92
C GLU A 66 -19.48 7.09 -24.01
N ARG A 67 -18.70 7.06 -22.91
CA ARG A 67 -17.26 7.33 -22.95
C ARG A 67 -16.53 6.26 -23.75
N LEU A 68 -16.98 5.02 -23.71
CA LEU A 68 -16.38 3.92 -24.49
C LEU A 68 -16.58 4.09 -25.99
N ALA A 69 -17.65 4.80 -26.40
CA ALA A 69 -18.02 4.99 -27.80
C ALA A 69 -17.34 6.20 -28.47
N ARG A 70 -16.75 7.14 -27.69
CA ARG A 70 -16.29 8.45 -28.20
C ARG A 70 -14.79 8.73 -28.04
N VAL A 71 -13.97 7.74 -27.68
CA VAL A 71 -12.52 7.95 -27.57
C VAL A 71 -11.89 8.03 -28.97
N THR A 72 -11.89 9.21 -29.58
CA THR A 72 -11.17 9.51 -30.82
C THR A 72 -9.73 9.96 -30.58
N VAL A 73 -9.33 10.16 -29.32
CA VAL A 73 -7.99 10.63 -28.92
C VAL A 73 -7.30 9.56 -28.05
N PRO A 74 -6.02 9.21 -28.28
CA PRO A 74 -5.29 8.17 -27.56
C PRO A 74 -4.84 8.64 -26.15
N VAL A 75 -5.71 9.31 -25.39
CA VAL A 75 -5.46 9.60 -23.98
C VAL A 75 -5.98 8.41 -23.18
N VAL A 76 -5.11 7.76 -22.39
CA VAL A 76 -5.51 6.71 -21.46
C VAL A 76 -6.62 7.27 -20.57
N PRO A 77 -7.86 6.77 -20.70
CA PRO A 77 -8.96 7.33 -19.94
C PRO A 77 -8.69 7.04 -18.46
N PRO A 78 -8.78 8.05 -17.59
CA PRO A 78 -8.63 7.83 -16.16
C PRO A 78 -9.70 6.84 -15.67
N LEU A 79 -9.32 6.00 -14.70
CA LEU A 79 -10.20 5.02 -14.06
C LEU A 79 -11.52 5.68 -13.69
N ALA A 80 -12.62 5.11 -14.16
CA ALA A 80 -13.95 5.57 -13.82
C ALA A 80 -14.55 4.73 -12.68
N ALA A 81 -15.55 5.29 -12.00
CA ALA A 81 -16.35 4.52 -11.07
C ALA A 81 -17.84 4.85 -11.19
N ARG A 82 -18.71 3.86 -11.00
CA ARG A 82 -20.17 4.05 -10.92
C ARG A 82 -20.55 4.46 -9.51
N TRP A 83 -20.35 5.73 -9.18
CA TRP A 83 -20.59 6.27 -7.83
C TRP A 83 -22.05 6.08 -7.37
N THR A 84 -22.98 6.07 -8.32
CA THR A 84 -24.42 5.88 -8.08
C THR A 84 -24.80 4.48 -7.58
N LEU A 85 -23.91 3.48 -7.72
CA LEU A 85 -24.15 2.14 -7.19
C LEU A 85 -23.95 2.04 -5.67
N LEU A 86 -23.26 3.00 -5.06
CA LEU A 86 -22.93 2.96 -3.65
C LEU A 86 -24.10 3.50 -2.83
N ASP A 87 -24.66 2.67 -1.96
CA ASP A 87 -25.67 3.13 -1.01
C ASP A 87 -25.07 4.10 0.03
N ALA A 88 -25.94 4.77 0.79
CA ALA A 88 -25.52 5.75 1.79
C ALA A 88 -24.58 5.16 2.86
N ALA A 89 -24.72 3.87 3.20
CA ALA A 89 -23.85 3.21 4.17
C ALA A 89 -22.44 2.97 3.60
N THR A 90 -22.37 2.49 2.37
CA THR A 90 -21.15 2.22 1.62
C THR A 90 -20.40 3.52 1.32
N MET A 91 -21.11 4.58 0.95
CA MET A 91 -20.53 5.90 0.73
C MET A 91 -19.93 6.46 2.03
N ARG A 92 -20.63 6.36 3.17
CA ARG A 92 -20.09 6.77 4.47
C ARG A 92 -18.82 6.00 4.83
N ARG A 93 -18.83 4.68 4.64
CA ARG A 93 -17.67 3.81 4.85
C ARG A 93 -16.49 4.23 3.98
N PHE A 94 -16.73 4.49 2.70
CA PHE A 94 -15.74 4.99 1.76
C PHE A 94 -15.12 6.31 2.24
N THR A 95 -15.93 7.33 2.56
CA THR A 95 -15.44 8.64 2.97
C THR A 95 -14.58 8.57 4.23
N ARG A 96 -15.02 7.79 5.23
CA ARG A 96 -14.25 7.57 6.47
C ARG A 96 -12.96 6.83 6.19
N GLY A 97 -13.01 5.73 5.44
CA GLY A 97 -11.83 4.93 5.17
C GLY A 97 -10.79 5.64 4.32
N ARG A 98 -11.22 6.42 3.32
CA ARG A 98 -10.32 7.30 2.56
C ARG A 98 -9.65 8.34 3.47
N SER A 99 -10.42 8.96 4.37
CA SER A 99 -9.88 9.94 5.31
C SER A 99 -8.86 9.29 6.26
N ALA A 100 -9.15 8.11 6.79
CA ALA A 100 -8.27 7.35 7.67
C ALA A 100 -6.98 6.91 6.97
N LEU A 101 -7.09 6.38 5.74
CA LEU A 101 -5.97 5.99 4.89
C LEU A 101 -5.00 7.16 4.65
N LEU A 102 -5.53 8.31 4.21
CA LEU A 102 -4.72 9.50 3.94
C LEU A 102 -4.10 10.05 5.23
N ALA A 103 -4.85 10.11 6.32
CA ALA A 103 -4.34 10.56 7.61
C ALA A 103 -3.19 9.67 8.10
N HIS A 104 -3.32 8.35 7.98
CA HIS A 104 -2.28 7.39 8.35
C HIS A 104 -1.02 7.58 7.50
N TYR A 105 -1.17 7.62 6.17
CA TYR A 105 -0.07 7.86 5.25
C TYR A 105 0.68 9.16 5.58
N PHE A 106 -0.03 10.29 5.67
CA PHE A 106 0.62 11.58 5.91
C PHE A 106 1.23 11.70 7.30
N ALA A 107 0.68 11.02 8.32
CA ALA A 107 1.29 10.97 9.65
C ALA A 107 2.65 10.26 9.63
N HIS A 108 2.76 9.10 8.97
CA HIS A 108 4.02 8.35 8.86
C HIS A 108 5.07 9.14 8.07
N ILE A 109 4.66 9.70 6.94
CA ILE A 109 5.50 10.56 6.12
C ILE A 109 6.02 11.76 6.94
N LYS A 110 5.14 12.47 7.65
CA LYS A 110 5.52 13.61 8.50
C LYS A 110 6.51 13.18 9.58
N ALA A 111 6.24 12.08 10.28
CA ALA A 111 7.09 11.56 11.35
C ALA A 111 8.50 11.22 10.83
N LYS A 112 8.59 10.59 9.65
CA LYS A 112 9.86 10.29 8.98
C LYS A 112 10.69 11.55 8.80
N PHE A 113 10.13 12.60 8.20
CA PHE A 113 10.88 13.83 7.92
C PHE A 113 11.14 14.72 9.12
N GLN A 114 10.32 14.64 10.18
CA GLN A 114 10.63 15.31 11.45
C GLN A 114 11.84 14.67 12.13
N SER A 115 11.90 13.33 12.12
CA SER A 115 12.99 12.57 12.72
C SER A 115 14.34 12.74 12.02
N SER A 116 14.34 13.16 10.75
CA SER A 116 15.54 13.43 9.94
C SER A 116 16.11 14.83 10.09
N ARG A 117 15.42 15.78 10.75
CA ARG A 117 15.94 17.15 10.98
C ARG A 117 16.97 17.22 12.09
N LEU A 118 16.95 16.26 12.99
CA LEU A 118 17.96 16.08 14.02
C LEU A 118 19.03 15.21 13.36
N GLY A 119 20.13 15.79 12.90
CA GLY A 119 21.22 15.07 12.23
C GLY A 119 21.50 13.76 12.95
N ARG A 120 20.97 12.66 12.41
CA ARG A 120 21.13 11.36 13.06
C ARG A 120 22.55 10.94 12.77
N PRO A 121 23.31 10.43 13.76
CA PRO A 121 24.44 9.58 13.46
C PRO A 121 23.89 8.42 12.63
N ALA A 122 24.10 8.46 11.32
CA ALA A 122 23.81 7.32 10.49
C ALA A 122 24.95 6.37 10.79
N LEU A 123 24.66 5.30 11.54
CA LEU A 123 25.59 4.18 11.67
C LEU A 123 25.87 3.68 10.25
N HIS A 124 27.05 4.05 9.74
CA HIS A 124 27.68 3.57 8.52
C HIS A 124 28.87 2.72 8.98
N GLY A 125 28.61 1.46 9.32
CA GLY A 125 29.64 0.57 9.87
C GLY A 125 30.04 0.92 11.32
N ALA A 126 31.21 0.43 11.74
CA ALA A 126 31.70 0.48 13.12
C ALA A 126 32.14 1.87 13.61
N ALA A 127 32.18 2.87 12.73
CA ALA A 127 32.54 4.25 13.08
C ALA A 127 31.32 5.17 12.96
N VAL A 128 30.97 5.84 14.06
CA VAL A 128 29.83 6.77 14.13
C VAL A 128 30.20 8.11 13.50
N GLU A 129 30.25 8.17 12.17
CA GLU A 129 30.34 9.45 11.46
C GLU A 129 28.94 10.03 11.18
N TRP A 130 28.82 11.35 11.29
CA TRP A 130 27.55 12.06 11.05
C TRP A 130 27.30 12.14 9.53
N CYS A 131 26.16 11.61 9.05
CA CYS A 131 25.77 11.70 7.63
C CYS A 131 25.54 13.17 7.25
N LYS A 132 26.22 13.68 6.22
CA LYS A 132 25.96 15.02 5.65
C LYS A 132 24.81 15.01 4.63
N CYS A 133 23.85 14.13 4.84
CA CYS A 133 22.87 13.75 3.84
C CYS A 133 21.72 14.76 3.81
N ASP A 134 21.45 15.38 2.67
CA ASP A 134 20.39 16.35 2.46
C ASP A 134 19.08 15.69 2.01
N TYR A 135 18.03 15.88 2.82
CA TYR A 135 16.68 15.38 2.60
C TYR A 135 15.75 16.41 1.93
N ALA A 136 16.26 17.57 1.50
CA ALA A 136 15.46 18.65 0.95
C ALA A 136 14.67 18.22 -0.29
N GLN A 137 15.32 17.57 -1.27
CA GLN A 137 14.65 17.12 -2.49
C GLN A 137 13.54 16.10 -2.21
N LEU A 138 13.84 15.10 -1.37
CA LEU A 138 12.86 14.09 -0.97
C LEU A 138 11.65 14.74 -0.27
N ARG A 139 11.90 15.75 0.58
CA ARG A 139 10.84 16.51 1.25
C ARG A 139 10.01 17.35 0.28
N ILE A 140 10.64 17.99 -0.71
CA ILE A 140 9.94 18.79 -1.73
C ILE A 140 8.97 17.90 -2.49
N TRP A 141 9.44 16.76 -2.96
CA TRP A 141 8.60 15.85 -3.74
C TRP A 141 7.43 15.30 -2.94
N VAL A 142 7.65 14.88 -1.70
CA VAL A 142 6.58 14.40 -0.82
C VAL A 142 5.53 15.49 -0.60
N ASN A 143 5.96 16.75 -0.45
CA ASN A 143 5.05 17.88 -0.30
C ASN A 143 4.29 18.21 -1.60
N LEU A 144 4.92 18.03 -2.76
CA LEU A 144 4.26 18.22 -4.07
C LEU A 144 3.22 17.13 -4.31
N ALA A 145 3.57 15.88 -4.01
CA ALA A 145 2.70 14.72 -4.11
C ALA A 145 1.39 14.92 -3.32
N ARG A 146 1.46 15.55 -2.14
CA ARG A 146 0.29 15.86 -1.29
C ARG A 146 -0.76 16.79 -1.93
N ARG A 147 -0.41 17.59 -2.95
CA ARG A 147 -1.29 18.65 -3.46
C ARG A 147 -2.35 18.17 -4.46
N GLY A 148 -2.33 16.90 -4.87
CA GLY A 148 -3.31 16.33 -5.81
C GLY A 148 -4.62 15.90 -5.14
N LYS A 149 -5.76 16.20 -5.78
CA LYS A 149 -7.02 15.47 -5.53
C LYS A 149 -6.86 14.03 -6.03
N GLY A 150 -7.30 13.03 -5.26
CA GLY A 150 -7.16 11.62 -5.67
C GLY A 150 -5.75 11.07 -5.48
N TYR A 151 -5.08 11.44 -4.39
CA TYR A 151 -3.72 10.98 -4.11
C TYR A 151 -3.63 9.45 -3.93
N ASP A 152 -2.81 8.81 -4.77
CA ASP A 152 -2.52 7.37 -4.69
C ASP A 152 -1.31 7.13 -3.77
N CYS A 153 -1.58 6.72 -2.53
CA CYS A 153 -0.57 6.51 -1.50
C CYS A 153 0.42 5.39 -1.87
N LEU A 154 -0.08 4.27 -2.39
CA LEU A 154 0.74 3.13 -2.77
C LEU A 154 1.60 3.43 -3.99
N ARG A 155 1.08 4.20 -4.95
CA ARG A 155 1.88 4.73 -6.06
C ARG A 155 2.96 5.69 -5.57
N GLY A 156 2.60 6.66 -4.74
CA GLY A 156 3.56 7.59 -4.16
C GLY A 156 4.67 6.87 -3.38
N LEU A 157 4.35 5.81 -2.63
CA LEU A 157 5.35 4.98 -1.97
C LEU A 157 6.20 4.18 -2.96
N GLY A 158 5.59 3.63 -4.01
CA GLY A 158 6.33 2.95 -5.08
C GLY A 158 7.35 3.86 -5.77
N GLU A 159 6.95 5.08 -6.11
CA GLU A 159 7.84 6.09 -6.69
C GLU A 159 8.98 6.47 -5.74
N LEU A 160 8.75 6.47 -4.42
CA LEU A 160 9.77 6.67 -3.40
C LEU A 160 10.73 5.47 -3.23
N ILE A 161 10.27 4.26 -3.53
CA ILE A 161 11.08 3.03 -3.47
C ILE A 161 11.98 2.94 -4.70
N GLU A 162 11.41 3.15 -5.89
CA GLU A 162 12.10 3.12 -7.18
C GLU A 162 12.94 4.37 -7.44
N TRP A 163 12.97 5.30 -6.49
CA TRP A 163 13.66 6.55 -6.64
C TRP A 163 15.15 6.32 -6.98
N PRO A 164 15.71 6.99 -8.01
CA PRO A 164 17.08 6.77 -8.47
C PRO A 164 18.12 6.87 -7.35
N GLU A 165 19.14 6.02 -7.44
CA GLU A 165 20.23 5.85 -6.46
C GLU A 165 21.09 7.11 -6.29
N ASN A 166 21.12 7.94 -7.33
CA ASN A 166 21.91 9.18 -7.40
C ASN A 166 21.12 10.42 -6.94
N LEU A 167 20.24 10.28 -5.95
CA LEU A 167 19.56 11.42 -5.34
C LEU A 167 20.61 12.41 -4.84
N PRO A 168 20.64 13.65 -5.37
CA PRO A 168 21.59 14.65 -4.90
C PRO A 168 21.38 14.84 -3.40
N GLY A 169 22.40 14.51 -2.61
CA GLY A 169 22.40 14.71 -1.17
C GLY A 169 22.16 13.46 -0.32
N LEU A 170 21.79 12.29 -0.85
CA LEU A 170 21.71 11.06 -0.01
C LEU A 170 22.86 10.11 -0.32
N CYS A 171 23.51 9.58 0.72
CA CYS A 171 24.43 8.46 0.56
C CYS A 171 23.65 7.15 0.38
N GLU A 172 24.28 6.13 -0.19
CA GLU A 172 23.71 4.81 -0.45
C GLU A 172 23.02 4.21 0.79
N GLY A 173 23.69 4.25 1.96
CA GLY A 173 23.11 3.70 3.19
C GLY A 173 21.87 4.46 3.69
N CYS A 174 21.77 5.77 3.45
CA CYS A 174 20.54 6.51 3.71
C CYS A 174 19.48 6.17 2.67
N SER A 175 19.83 6.07 1.39
CA SER A 175 18.91 5.68 0.32
C SER A 175 18.27 4.32 0.62
N GLU A 176 19.06 3.30 0.97
CA GLU A 176 18.52 1.96 1.27
C GLU A 176 17.66 1.96 2.54
N LYS A 177 18.07 2.67 3.61
CA LYS A 177 17.24 2.84 4.81
C LYS A 177 15.90 3.51 4.51
N ASN A 178 15.86 4.45 3.57
CA ASN A 178 14.61 5.07 3.13
C ASN A 178 13.77 4.12 2.27
N ARG A 179 14.37 3.42 1.32
CA ARG A 179 13.69 2.40 0.51
C ARG A 179 13.05 1.32 1.39
N ALA A 180 13.81 0.75 2.33
CA ALA A 180 13.30 -0.23 3.29
C ALA A 180 12.13 0.32 4.11
N HIS A 181 12.24 1.57 4.58
CA HIS A 181 11.14 2.23 5.30
C HIS A 181 9.88 2.38 4.43
N PHE A 182 10.01 2.84 3.18
CA PHE A 182 8.87 3.02 2.30
C PHE A 182 8.27 1.70 1.83
N ARG A 183 9.06 0.65 1.62
CA ARG A 183 8.57 -0.73 1.38
C ARG A 183 7.73 -1.21 2.57
N GLY A 184 8.24 -1.04 3.79
CA GLY A 184 7.53 -1.38 5.01
C GLY A 184 6.19 -0.62 5.14
N LEU A 185 6.21 0.68 4.90
CA LEU A 185 5.00 1.51 4.93
C LEU A 185 3.99 1.13 3.82
N GLN A 186 4.46 0.77 2.63
CA GLN A 186 3.60 0.34 1.53
C GLN A 186 2.87 -0.96 1.89
N GLN A 187 3.58 -1.92 2.46
CA GLN A 187 3.00 -3.17 2.96
C GLN A 187 2.05 -2.92 4.14
N GLU A 188 2.41 -2.04 5.07
CA GLU A 188 1.56 -1.65 6.20
C GLU A 188 0.23 -1.04 5.72
N VAL A 189 0.29 -0.06 4.80
CA VAL A 189 -0.91 0.57 4.22
C VAL A 189 -1.82 -0.47 3.56
N TRP A 190 -1.24 -1.39 2.78
CA TRP A 190 -1.99 -2.46 2.13
C TRP A 190 -2.68 -3.40 3.13
N ASN A 191 -1.97 -3.78 4.20
CA ASN A 191 -2.50 -4.66 5.23
C ASN A 191 -3.59 -4.00 6.07
N LYS A 192 -3.53 -2.68 6.26
CA LYS A 192 -4.52 -1.89 7.02
C LYS A 192 -5.76 -1.47 6.22
N LEU A 193 -5.82 -1.73 4.91
CA LEU A 193 -7.00 -1.42 4.09
C LEU A 193 -8.32 -1.94 4.71
N PRO A 194 -8.41 -3.19 5.22
CA PRO A 194 -9.65 -3.65 5.86
C PRO A 194 -10.05 -2.85 7.10
N GLU A 195 -9.07 -2.36 7.86
CA GLU A 195 -9.30 -1.55 9.06
C GLU A 195 -9.74 -0.13 8.67
N PHE A 196 -9.07 0.49 7.69
CA PHE A 196 -9.45 1.81 7.20
C PHE A 196 -10.90 1.82 6.70
N PHE A 197 -11.30 0.82 5.90
CA PHE A 197 -12.63 0.76 5.31
C PHE A 197 -13.65 0.00 6.17
N GLU A 198 -13.41 -0.23 7.46
CA GLU A 198 -14.38 -0.84 8.38
C GLU A 198 -15.00 -2.16 7.85
N LEU A 199 -14.18 -3.03 7.24
CA LEU A 199 -14.67 -4.23 6.53
C LEU A 199 -15.06 -5.40 7.44
N GLY A 200 -14.84 -5.27 8.76
CA GLY A 200 -15.28 -6.24 9.76
C GLY A 200 -14.46 -7.54 9.82
N TRP A 201 -13.31 -7.60 9.14
CA TRP A 201 -12.35 -8.70 9.25
C TRP A 201 -10.92 -8.15 9.07
N LYS A 202 -9.97 -8.70 9.83
CA LYS A 202 -8.55 -8.46 9.60
C LYS A 202 -8.06 -9.49 8.57
N ARG A 203 -7.24 -9.07 7.61
CA ARG A 203 -6.49 -10.04 6.80
C ARG A 203 -5.65 -10.87 7.78
N ALA A 204 -5.75 -12.20 7.69
CA ALA A 204 -4.79 -13.06 8.35
C ALA A 204 -3.40 -12.60 7.85
N GLU A 205 -2.55 -12.15 8.76
CA GLU A 205 -1.19 -11.75 8.42
C GLU A 205 -0.54 -12.94 7.71
N ALA A 206 -0.29 -12.81 6.42
CA ALA A 206 0.56 -13.76 5.72
C ALA A 206 1.91 -13.70 6.43
N ALA A 207 2.26 -14.78 7.11
CA ALA A 207 3.47 -14.95 7.89
C ALA A 207 4.71 -14.64 7.04
N LEU A 208 5.16 -13.39 7.10
CA LEU A 208 6.52 -12.97 6.80
C LEU A 208 7.04 -12.23 8.04
N GLY A 209 6.89 -12.88 9.20
CA GLY A 209 7.65 -12.57 10.39
C GLY A 209 8.97 -13.32 10.32
N GLY A 210 10.06 -12.60 10.13
CA GLY A 210 11.40 -13.14 10.24
C GLY A 210 11.56 -13.83 11.58
N HIS A 211 11.95 -15.11 11.54
CA HIS A 211 12.49 -15.78 12.69
C HIS A 211 13.88 -15.19 12.99
N ASP A 212 13.93 -14.25 13.93
CA ASP A 212 15.12 -14.06 14.75
C ASP A 212 15.33 -15.36 15.56
N PHE A 213 16.19 -16.23 15.05
CA PHE A 213 16.70 -17.40 15.77
C PHE A 213 17.74 -16.94 16.80
N PHE A 214 17.28 -16.36 17.91
CA PHE A 214 18.06 -16.34 19.15
C PHE A 214 17.69 -17.61 19.94
N ILE A 215 18.40 -18.71 19.66
CA ILE A 215 18.37 -19.88 20.55
C ILE A 215 19.16 -19.48 21.80
N SER A 216 18.43 -19.15 22.86
CA SER A 216 18.98 -19.23 24.21
C SER A 216 19.15 -20.71 24.54
N PHE A 217 20.40 -21.14 24.62
CA PHE A 217 20.81 -22.41 25.20
C PHE A 217 20.38 -22.43 26.68
N ILE A 218 19.41 -23.30 27.02
CA ILE A 218 19.17 -23.72 28.40
C ILE A 218 19.48 -25.22 28.45
N PRO A 219 20.53 -25.67 29.18
CA PRO A 219 20.80 -27.08 29.34
C PRO A 219 19.89 -27.63 30.44
N TYR A 220 19.12 -28.69 30.14
CA TYR A 220 18.54 -29.55 31.17
C TYR A 220 19.17 -30.94 31.09
N PRO A 221 19.62 -31.51 32.22
CA PRO A 221 20.24 -32.82 32.25
C PRO A 221 19.21 -33.94 32.37
N PHE A 222 19.57 -35.08 31.77
CA PHE A 222 19.29 -36.45 32.18
C PHE A 222 17.98 -36.75 32.91
N LEU A 223 17.13 -37.58 32.30
CA LEU A 223 16.66 -38.81 32.94
C LEU A 223 16.28 -39.86 31.90
N VAL A 224 16.68 -41.07 32.25
CA VAL A 224 16.85 -42.26 31.43
C VAL A 224 15.55 -43.07 31.39
N SER A 225 15.31 -43.66 30.21
CA SER A 225 14.57 -44.91 29.95
C SER A 225 14.08 -45.70 31.16
N LEU A 226 12.80 -46.09 31.13
CA LEU A 226 12.45 -47.51 31.11
C LEU A 226 11.00 -47.72 30.62
N ALA A 227 10.91 -48.56 29.60
CA ALA A 227 9.69 -49.04 28.97
C ALA A 227 8.86 -49.90 29.94
N VAL A 228 7.55 -49.69 29.89
CA VAL A 228 6.55 -50.53 30.55
C VAL A 228 5.90 -51.39 29.47
N CYS A 229 5.93 -52.71 29.68
CA CYS A 229 5.18 -53.74 28.96
C CYS A 229 3.66 -53.55 29.06
N ILE A 230 2.92 -54.42 28.34
CA ILE A 230 1.46 -54.68 28.33
C ILE A 230 0.84 -54.07 27.05
N LYS A 231 0.31 -54.81 26.08
CA LYS A 231 -0.13 -56.22 25.98
C LYS A 231 -0.11 -56.64 24.51
#